data_AF-Q1QNV9-F1
#
_entry.id   AF-Q1QNV9-F1
#
_cell.length_a   1.000
_cell.length_b   1.000
_cell.length_c   1.000
_cell.angle_alpha   90.00
_cell.angle_beta   90.00
_cell.angle_gamma   90.00
#
_symmetry.space_group_name_H-M   'P 1'
#
loop_
_entity.id
_entity.type
_entity.pdbx_description
1 polymer ?
#
loop_
_entity_poly.entity_id
_entity_poly.type
_entity_poly.pdbx_seq_one_letter_code
_entity_poly.pdbx_strand_id
1 'polypeptide(L)' 'MKQKSGPDKAPAEQVLKDIRRQTRRQYSAEEKIRIVLEGLRGEENISDIAARR' A
#
# COMPACT_ATOMS: atom_id res chain seq x y z
N MET A 1 -9.33 36.14 -2.20
CA MET A 1 -8.17 35.22 -2.10
C MET A 1 -8.60 33.86 -2.62
N LYS A 2 -7.93 33.33 -3.65
CA LYS A 2 -8.33 32.08 -4.32
C LYS A 2 -7.74 30.90 -3.53
N GLN A 3 -8.59 30.11 -2.87
CA GLN A 3 -8.16 28.89 -2.19
C GLN A 3 -7.64 27.92 -3.24
N LYS A 4 -6.35 27.53 -3.14
CA LYS A 4 -5.80 26.46 -3.96
C LYS A 4 -6.41 25.16 -3.46
N SER A 5 -7.23 24.53 -4.29
CA SER A 5 -7.64 23.14 -4.10
C SER A 5 -6.37 22.30 -3.96
N GLY A 6 -6.25 21.59 -2.84
CA GLY A 6 -5.21 20.58 -2.67
C GLY A 6 -5.32 19.49 -3.75
N PRO A 7 -4.29 18.66 -3.93
CA PRO A 7 -4.28 17.64 -4.98
C PRO A 7 -5.57 16.83 -4.93
N ASP A 8 -6.28 16.76 -6.07
CA ASP A 8 -7.49 15.98 -6.21
C ASP A 8 -7.19 14.54 -5.77
N LYS A 9 -7.83 14.12 -4.68
CA LYS A 9 -7.76 12.73 -4.24
C LYS A 9 -8.23 11.87 -5.42
N ALA A 10 -7.45 10.84 -5.75
CA ALA A 10 -7.83 9.94 -6.82
C ALA A 10 -9.26 9.42 -6.59
N PRO A 11 -10.08 9.31 -7.65
CA PRO A 11 -11.44 8.83 -7.53
C PRO A 11 -11.44 7.46 -6.83
N ALA A 12 -12.45 7.22 -5.98
CA ALA A 12 -12.49 6.03 -5.11
C ALA A 12 -12.35 4.72 -5.90
N GLU A 13 -12.88 4.66 -7.13
CA GLU A 13 -12.73 3.53 -8.04
C GLU A 13 -11.26 3.24 -8.41
N GLN A 14 -10.46 4.28 -8.59
CA GLN A 14 -9.04 4.15 -8.91
C GLN A 14 -8.25 3.64 -7.70
N VAL A 15 -8.57 4.14 -6.50
CA VAL A 15 -8.00 3.63 -5.23
C VAL A 15 -8.36 2.15 -5.04
N LEU A 16 -9.62 1.77 -5.26
CA LEU A 16 -10.05 0.38 -5.13
C LEU A 16 -9.38 -0.53 -6.16
N LYS A 17 -9.18 -0.06 -7.39
CA LYS A 17 -8.47 -0.79 -8.45
C LYS A 17 -7.01 -1.01 -8.09
N ASP A 18 -6.36 0.00 -7.51
CA ASP A 18 -4.97 -0.08 -7.07
C ASP A 18 -4.80 -1.04 -5.88
N ILE A 19 -5.70 -0.98 -4.89
CA ILE A 19 -5.75 -1.95 -3.78
C ILE A 19 -5.89 -3.36 -4.34
N ARG A 20 -6.88 -3.62 -5.20
CA ARG A 20 -7.10 -4.95 -5.80
C ARG A 20 -5.91 -5.44 -6.63
N ARG A 21 -5.19 -4.53 -7.31
CA ARG A 21 -3.97 -4.87 -8.07
C ARG A 21 -2.84 -5.25 -7.12
N GLN A 22 -2.60 -4.45 -6.08
CA GLN A 22 -1.57 -4.70 -5.07
C GLN A 22 -1.85 -5.99 -4.29
N THR A 23 -3.10 -6.26 -3.93
CA THR A 23 -3.51 -7.47 -3.19
C THR A 23 -3.75 -8.68 -4.09
N ARG A 24 -3.48 -8.59 -5.40
CA ARG A 24 -3.65 -9.72 -6.33
C ARG A 24 -2.65 -10.84 -6.03
N ARG A 25 -1.47 -10.47 -5.52
CA ARG A 25 -0.45 -11.42 -5.11
C ARG A 25 -0.91 -12.12 -3.83
N GLN A 26 -1.00 -13.44 -3.87
CA GLN A 26 -1.31 -14.22 -2.68
C GLN A 26 -0.01 -14.50 -1.92
N TYR A 27 0.03 -14.06 -0.67
CA TYR A 27 1.09 -14.37 0.27
C TYR A 27 0.65 -15.52 1.17
N SER A 28 1.55 -16.47 1.40
CA SER A 28 1.40 -17.46 2.46
C SER A 28 1.28 -16.79 3.83
N ALA A 29 0.77 -17.51 4.82
CA ALA A 29 0.74 -17.01 6.20
C ALA A 29 2.15 -16.63 6.70
N GLU A 30 3.15 -17.43 6.34
CA GLU A 30 4.55 -17.17 6.69
C GLU A 30 5.08 -15.87 6.06
N GLU A 31 4.81 -15.63 4.78
CA GLU A 31 5.22 -14.39 4.11
C GLU A 31 4.53 -13.17 4.70
N LYS A 32 3.24 -13.27 5.06
CA LYS A 32 2.52 -12.19 5.74
C LYS A 32 3.17 -11.85 7.08
N ILE A 33 3.51 -12.86 7.87
CA ILE A 33 4.21 -12.67 9.16
C ILE A 33 5.56 -12.00 8.92
N ARG A 34 6.32 -12.45 7.93
CA ARG A 34 7.63 -11.87 7.59
C ARG A 34 7.54 -10.40 7.18
N ILE A 35 6.58 -10.05 6.31
CA ILE A 35 6.35 -8.67 5.86
C ILE A 35 5.98 -7.75 7.04
N VAL A 36 5.11 -8.20 7.94
CA VAL A 36 4.71 -7.42 9.12
C VAL A 36 5.89 -7.23 10.07
N LEU A 37 6.67 -8.27 10.35
CA LEU A 37 7.85 -8.18 11.20
C LEU A 37 8.94 -7.27 10.63
N GLU A 38 9.07 -7.22 9.31
CA GLU A 38 10.00 -6.32 8.60
C GLU A 38 9.53 -4.86 8.70
N GLY A 39 8.23 -4.60 8.48
CA GLY A 39 7.66 -3.25 8.61
C GLY A 39 7.65 -2.71 10.04
N LEU A 40 7.50 -3.57 11.06
CA LEU A 40 7.57 -3.17 12.47
C LEU A 40 8.98 -2.72 12.90
N ARG A 41 10.04 -3.07 12.17
CA ARG A 41 11.40 -2.56 12.42
C ARG A 41 11.55 -1.09 12.00
N GLY A 42 10.60 -0.56 11.20
CA GLY A 42 10.51 0.85 10.87
C GLY A 42 11.45 1.35 9.77
N GLU A 43 12.17 0.43 9.09
CA GLU A 43 13.14 0.78 8.03
C GLU A 43 12.45 1.01 6.67
N GLU A 44 11.40 0.25 6.36
CA GLU A 44 10.62 0.35 5.12
C GLU A 44 9.12 0.31 5.44
N ASN A 45 8.30 0.98 4.62
CA ASN A 45 6.85 0.88 4.78
C ASN A 45 6.39 -0.55 4.41
N ILE A 46 5.39 -1.07 5.11
CA ILE A 46 4.79 -2.39 4.82
C ILE A 46 4.38 -2.50 3.34
N SER A 47 3.89 -1.40 2.75
CA SER A 47 3.49 -1.34 1.35
C SER A 47 4.66 -1.56 0.39
N ASP A 48 5.84 -1.02 0.74
CA ASP A 48 7.04 -1.10 -0.09
C ASP A 48 7.65 -2.50 -0.02
N ILE A 49 7.68 -3.10 1.18
CA ILE A 49 8.13 -4.48 1.41
C ILE A 49 7.23 -5.46 0.65
N ALA A 50 5.91 -5.28 0.73
CA ALA A 50 4.95 -6.11 0.02
C ALA A 50 5.07 -5.96 -1.51
N ALA A 51 5.32 -4.75 -2.02
CA ALA A 51 5.46 -4.51 -3.45
C ALA A 51 6.73 -5.14 -4.06
N ARG A 52 7.82 -5.21 -3.30
CA ARG A 52 9.08 -5.86 -3.74
C ARG A 52 8.99 -7.39 -3.73
N ARG A 53 8.28 -7.97 -2.75
CA ARG A 53 8.20 -9.42 -2.51
C ARG A 53 7.24 -10.09 -3.46
#